data_AF-A0A955PXN4-F1
#
_entry.id   AF-A0A955PXN4-F1
#
_cell.length_a   1.000
_cell.length_b   1.000
_cell.length_c   1.000
_cell.angle_alpha   90.00
_cell.angle_beta   90.00
_cell.angle_gamma   90.00
#
_symmetry.space_group_name_H-M   'P 1'
#
loop_
_entity.id
_entity.type
_entity.pdbx_description
1 polymer ?
#
loop_
_entity_poly.entity_id
_entity_poly.type
_entity_poly.pdbx_seq_one_letter_code
_entity_poly.pdbx_strand_id
1 'polypeptide(L)'
;MNYQAILDEIHQEVLSLLPCGTVATYIPQLASVSPQKFGMAVQTVDGEMFQVGQALEPFSIQNISKVYTLTLGFPFEGDNIWI
;
A
#
# COMPACT_ATOMS: atom_id res chain seq x y z
N MET A 1 20.74 -5.37 -5.71
CA MET A 1 20.02 -6.29 -4.79
C MET A 1 19.00 -7.04 -5.62
N ASN A 2 18.76 -8.33 -5.37
CA ASN A 2 17.77 -9.07 -6.16
C ASN A 2 16.37 -8.86 -5.57
N TYR A 3 15.77 -7.70 -5.86
CA TYR A 3 14.46 -7.33 -5.30
C TYR A 3 13.35 -8.29 -5.69
N GLN A 4 13.34 -8.77 -6.94
CA GLN A 4 12.30 -9.70 -7.40
C GLN A 4 12.31 -11.00 -6.58
N ALA A 5 13.49 -11.62 -6.38
CA ALA A 5 13.57 -12.85 -5.61
C ALA A 5 13.09 -12.67 -4.16
N ILE A 6 13.38 -11.52 -3.54
CA ILE A 6 12.92 -11.19 -2.18
C ILE A 6 11.40 -11.01 -2.15
N LEU A 7 10.84 -10.30 -3.14
CA LEU A 7 9.38 -10.13 -3.24
C LEU A 7 8.68 -11.48 -3.44
N ASP A 8 9.24 -12.36 -4.26
CA ASP A 8 8.70 -13.70 -4.52
C ASP A 8 8.69 -14.55 -3.24
N GLU A 9 9.77 -14.53 -2.46
CA GLU A 9 9.88 -15.22 -1.16
C GLU A 9 8.82 -14.73 -0.18
N ILE A 10 8.73 -13.40 0.05
CA ILE A 10 7.72 -12.82 0.94
C ILE A 10 6.31 -13.15 0.47
N HIS A 11 6.06 -13.10 -0.84
CA HIS A 11 4.75 -13.42 -1.39
C HIS A 11 4.34 -14.85 -1.06
N GLN A 12 5.23 -15.84 -1.23
CA GLN A 12 4.93 -17.22 -0.87
C GLN A 12 4.67 -17.40 0.63
N GLU A 13 5.47 -16.77 1.48
CA GLU A 13 5.27 -16.82 2.93
C GLU A 13 3.92 -16.22 3.34
N VAL A 14 3.58 -15.03 2.82
CA VAL A 14 2.34 -14.34 3.17
C VAL A 14 1.12 -15.09 2.67
N LEU A 15 1.13 -15.67 1.46
CA LEU A 15 0.01 -16.44 0.95
C LEU A 15 -0.38 -17.60 1.88
N SER A 16 0.59 -18.20 2.59
CA SER A 16 0.32 -19.26 3.58
C SER A 16 -0.38 -18.77 4.86
N LEU A 17 -0.31 -17.47 5.13
CA LEU A 17 -0.90 -16.82 6.30
C LEU A 17 -2.30 -16.25 6.03
N LEU A 18 -2.72 -16.15 4.77
CA LEU A 18 -3.98 -15.51 4.42
C LEU A 18 -5.19 -16.45 4.59
N PRO A 19 -6.34 -15.92 5.06
CA PRO A 19 -6.52 -14.57 5.58
C PRO A 19 -6.00 -14.44 7.02
N CYS A 20 -5.26 -13.36 7.30
CA CYS A 20 -4.87 -13.00 8.66
C CYS A 20 -5.52 -11.67 9.04
N GLY A 21 -6.26 -11.62 10.16
CA GLY A 21 -7.00 -10.45 10.61
C GLY A 21 -8.40 -10.30 10.01
N THR A 22 -9.00 -9.12 10.19
CA THR A 22 -10.41 -8.85 9.83
C THR A 22 -10.50 -7.62 8.92
N VAL A 23 -11.22 -7.74 7.80
CA VAL A 23 -11.50 -6.63 6.88
C VAL A 23 -12.42 -5.60 7.57
N ALA A 24 -12.13 -4.32 7.39
CA ALA A 24 -12.97 -3.23 7.90
C ALA A 24 -14.37 -3.26 7.27
N THR A 25 -15.41 -3.40 8.09
CA THR A 25 -16.81 -3.54 7.61
C THR A 25 -17.66 -2.29 7.75
N TYR A 26 -17.17 -1.25 8.45
CA TYR A 26 -17.93 -0.02 8.69
C TYR A 26 -18.06 0.87 7.44
N ILE A 27 -17.26 0.62 6.39
CA ILE A 27 -17.40 1.26 5.07
C ILE A 27 -17.82 0.16 4.08
N PRO A 28 -19.00 0.25 3.45
CA PRO A 28 -19.51 -0.80 2.55
C PRO A 28 -18.57 -1.18 1.41
N GLN A 29 -17.86 -0.20 0.84
CA GLN A 29 -16.90 -0.41 -0.25
C GLN A 29 -15.63 -1.16 0.20
N LEU A 30 -15.27 -1.11 1.48
CA LEU A 30 -14.18 -1.90 2.03
C LEU A 30 -14.64 -3.32 2.38
N ALA A 31 -15.88 -3.45 2.86
CA ALA A 31 -16.46 -4.74 3.25
C ALA A 31 -16.58 -5.74 2.08
N SER A 32 -16.65 -5.26 0.83
CA SER A 32 -16.72 -6.11 -0.36
C SER A 32 -15.35 -6.62 -0.85
N VAL A 33 -14.25 -6.18 -0.24
CA VAL A 33 -12.89 -6.58 -0.65
C VAL A 33 -12.56 -7.96 -0.06
N SER A 34 -12.06 -8.86 -0.90
CA SER A 34 -11.64 -10.20 -0.46
C SER A 34 -10.44 -10.13 0.50
N PRO A 35 -10.50 -10.80 1.66
CA PRO A 35 -9.38 -10.89 2.60
C PRO A 35 -8.21 -11.75 2.12
N GLN A 36 -8.31 -12.35 0.93
CA GLN A 36 -7.27 -13.17 0.30
C GLN A 36 -6.35 -12.34 -0.62
N LYS A 37 -6.66 -11.05 -0.81
CA LYS A 37 -5.87 -10.18 -1.68
C LYS A 37 -4.59 -9.75 -0.99
N PHE A 38 -3.49 -9.85 -1.72
CA PHE A 38 -2.19 -9.34 -1.32
C PHE A 38 -1.40 -8.91 -2.56
N GLY A 39 -0.76 -7.75 -2.48
CA GLY A 39 0.08 -7.21 -3.54
C GLY A 39 1.19 -6.36 -2.95
N MET A 40 2.36 -6.41 -3.58
CA MET A 40 3.52 -5.64 -3.15
C MET A 40 4.30 -5.15 -4.36
N ALA A 41 4.78 -3.92 -4.29
CA ALA A 41 5.57 -3.30 -5.34
C ALA A 41 6.71 -2.47 -4.75
N VAL A 42 7.86 -2.45 -5.45
CA VAL A 42 9.02 -1.63 -5.16
C VAL A 42 9.38 -0.85 -6.41
N GLN A 43 9.43 0.48 -6.28
CA GLN A 43 9.90 1.40 -7.30
C GLN A 43 11.22 2.01 -6.81
N THR A 44 12.31 1.79 -7.55
CA THR A 44 13.62 2.37 -7.22
C THR A 44 13.73 3.79 -7.76
N VAL A 45 14.67 4.57 -7.20
CA VAL A 45 15.01 5.92 -7.69
C VAL A 45 15.57 5.91 -9.11
N ASP A 46 16.15 4.78 -9.54
CA ASP A 46 16.70 4.57 -10.88
C ASP A 46 15.62 4.18 -11.90
N GLY A 47 14.35 4.08 -11.49
CA GLY A 47 13.21 3.81 -12.37
C GLY A 47 12.85 2.33 -12.51
N GLU A 48 13.58 1.41 -11.90
CA GLU A 48 13.25 -0.01 -11.92
C GLU A 48 12.04 -0.33 -11.01
N MET A 49 11.13 -1.16 -11.52
CA MET A 49 9.92 -1.61 -10.83
C MET A 49 9.94 -3.13 -10.64
N PHE A 50 9.63 -3.58 -9.43
CA PHE A 50 9.50 -4.98 -9.06
C PHE A 50 8.16 -5.19 -8.35
N GLN A 51 7.47 -6.29 -8.63
CA GLN A 51 6.10 -6.49 -8.13
C GLN A 51 5.71 -7.96 -8.00
N VAL A 52 4.76 -8.23 -7.11
CA VAL A 52 4.15 -9.54 -6.86
C VAL A 52 2.67 -9.40 -6.46
N GLY A 53 1.88 -10.45 -6.69
CA GLY A 53 0.47 -10.48 -6.31
C GLY A 53 -0.40 -9.46 -7.05
N GLN A 54 -1.41 -8.90 -6.38
CA GLN A 54 -2.34 -7.92 -6.95
C GLN A 54 -1.81 -6.46 -6.91
N ALA A 55 -0.50 -6.27 -7.12
CA ALA A 55 0.14 -4.95 -7.01
C ALA A 55 -0.43 -3.85 -7.92
N LEU A 56 -1.08 -4.23 -9.02
CA LEU A 56 -1.70 -3.31 -9.99
C LEU A 56 -3.20 -3.11 -9.76
N GLU A 57 -3.79 -3.75 -8.75
CA GLU A 57 -5.21 -3.58 -8.46
C GLU A 57 -5.47 -2.24 -7.76
N PRO A 58 -6.32 -1.36 -8.31
CA PRO A 58 -6.65 -0.09 -7.67
C PRO A 58 -7.41 -0.28 -6.36
N PHE A 59 -7.04 0.49 -5.33
CA PHE A 59 -7.77 0.54 -4.06
C PHE A 59 -7.84 1.98 -3.53
N SER A 60 -8.76 2.21 -2.61
CA SER A 60 -8.88 3.52 -1.95
C SER A 60 -7.67 3.76 -1.04
N ILE A 61 -6.96 4.88 -1.26
CA ILE A 61 -5.77 5.22 -0.47
C ILE A 61 -6.08 5.58 1.00
N GLN A 62 -7.34 5.89 1.34
CA GLN A 62 -7.77 6.18 2.73
C GLN A 62 -6.82 7.17 3.42
N ASN A 63 -6.38 6.89 4.66
CA ASN A 63 -5.49 7.77 5.43
C ASN A 63 -4.11 8.01 4.78
N ILE A 64 -3.68 7.21 3.79
CA ILE A 64 -2.45 7.47 3.03
C ILE A 64 -2.55 8.83 2.33
N SER A 65 -3.77 9.26 1.96
CA SER A 65 -4.02 10.59 1.39
C SER A 65 -3.49 11.75 2.25
N LYS A 66 -3.42 11.59 3.57
CA LYS A 66 -2.97 12.65 4.49
C LYS A 66 -1.52 13.07 4.24
N VAL A 67 -0.66 12.13 3.84
CA VAL A 67 0.74 12.44 3.50
C VAL A 67 0.78 13.30 2.24
N TYR A 68 -0.01 12.95 1.21
CA TYR A 68 -0.10 13.75 -0.01
C TYR A 68 -0.69 15.14 0.26
N THR A 69 -1.77 15.23 1.03
CA THR A 69 -2.37 16.50 1.41
C THR A 69 -1.40 17.36 2.21
N LEU A 70 -0.63 16.77 3.12
CA LEU A 70 0.44 17.46 3.85
C LEU A 70 1.49 18.01 2.89
N THR A 71 2.02 17.18 1.98
CA THR A 71 3.04 17.63 1.00
C THR A 71 2.52 18.76 0.10
N LEU A 72 1.25 18.72 -0.29
CA LEU A 72 0.63 19.77 -1.10
C LEU A 72 0.36 21.05 -0.30
N GLY A 73 0.00 20.94 0.99
CA GLY A 73 -0.29 22.08 1.86
C GLY A 73 0.94 22.75 2.46
N PHE A 74 2.03 22.00 2.66
CA PHE A 74 3.25 22.47 3.31
C PHE A 74 3.86 23.74 2.69
N PRO A 75 3.89 23.93 1.35
CA PRO A 75 4.40 25.16 0.74
C PRO A 75 3.61 26.42 1.12
N PHE A 76 2.36 26.29 1.57
CA PHE A 76 1.50 27.41 1.95
C PHE A 76 1.61 27.78 3.43
N GLU A 77 1.66 26.77 4.30
CA GLU A 77 1.63 26.97 5.76
C GLU A 77 3.02 26.88 6.41
N GLY A 78 3.98 26.20 5.77
CA GLY A 78 5.28 25.90 6.35
C GLY A 78 5.14 25.24 7.73
N ASP A 79 5.93 25.71 8.69
CA ASP A 79 5.89 25.19 10.06
C ASP A 79 4.61 25.57 10.84
N ASN A 80 3.80 26.51 10.35
CA ASN A 80 2.54 26.86 11.03
C ASN A 80 1.52 25.73 10.98
N ILE A 81 1.69 24.74 10.10
CA ILE A 81 0.81 23.57 10.00
C ILE A 81 0.81 22.69 11.26
N TRP A 82 1.77 22.90 12.16
CA TRP A 82 1.96 22.14 13.40
C TRP A 82 1.38 22.81 14.65
N ILE A 83 0.93 24.07 14.53
CA ILE A 83 0.45 24.91 15.64
C ILE A 83 -1.06 24.71 15.82
#